data_AF-A0A662UMM0-F1
#
_entry.id   AF-A0A662UMM0-F1
#
_cell.length_a   1.000
_cell.length_b   1.000
_cell.length_c   1.000
_cell.angle_alpha   90.00
_cell.angle_beta   90.00
_cell.angle_gamma   90.00
#
_symmetry.space_group_name_H-M   'P 1'
#
loop_
_entity.id
_entity.type
_entity.pdbx_description
1 polymer ?
#
loop_
_entity_poly.entity_id
_entity_poly.type
_entity_poly.pdbx_seq_one_letter_code
_entity_poly.pdbx_strand_id
1 'polypeptide(L)'
;MPTLRSGLVIAGAYADKLRRTAFAQLRGALKEGIIKPSEVAFYVAQLNKVLYRVFVDELRIDKGDVVRVTIDYEVKPGAIEWKFDTLRIEAFRRLPDEQIKEVLDRVVTQAGAIMEAAVQYSIEKVGETADGDQIFMLKLGEREVGAFEVIPVDQELAYIKKGAALEPSPMIVEKIKLALNGRRVEDVLRENIEAFTRSARYVSREEAEKIIEYIKARAAEVAKEEVVEEEG
;
A
#
# COMPACT_ATOMS: atom_id res chain seq x y z
N MET A 1 15.62 15.49 17.37
CA MET A 1 16.87 14.97 16.79
C MET A 1 16.63 14.68 15.31
N PRO A 2 17.45 15.20 14.39
CA PRO A 2 17.28 14.93 12.96
C PRO A 2 17.68 13.48 12.61
N THR A 3 17.02 12.93 11.60
CA THR A 3 17.26 11.57 11.10
C THR A 3 17.73 11.61 9.64
N LEU A 4 18.85 10.97 9.34
CA LEU A 4 19.29 10.72 7.97
C LEU A 4 18.57 9.48 7.42
N ARG A 5 17.86 9.62 6.29
CA ARG A 5 17.14 8.52 5.62
C ARG A 5 17.58 8.41 4.17
N SER A 6 18.06 7.24 3.76
CA SER A 6 18.40 7.01 2.34
C SER A 6 17.17 6.82 1.46
N GLY A 7 16.05 6.34 2.01
CA GLY A 7 15.00 5.69 1.22
C GLY A 7 15.51 4.37 0.63
N LEU A 8 14.74 3.75 -0.27
CA LEU A 8 15.22 2.62 -1.05
C LEU A 8 16.28 3.11 -2.05
N VAL A 9 17.46 2.50 -2.01
CA VAL A 9 18.57 2.81 -2.92
C VAL A 9 19.27 1.51 -3.31
N ILE A 10 19.65 1.39 -4.57
CA ILE A 10 20.51 0.29 -5.03
C ILE A 10 21.81 0.30 -4.19
N ALA A 11 22.22 -0.85 -3.67
CA ALA A 11 23.36 -1.00 -2.78
C ALA A 11 24.62 -0.38 -3.41
N GLY A 12 24.86 -0.59 -4.70
CA GLY A 12 25.98 0.04 -5.42
C GLY A 12 26.03 1.58 -5.35
N ALA A 13 24.94 2.26 -5.02
CA ALA A 13 24.82 3.72 -4.96
C ALA A 13 24.50 4.27 -3.56
N TYR A 14 24.53 3.45 -2.50
CA TYR A 14 24.12 3.90 -1.16
C TYR A 14 24.99 5.06 -0.66
N ALA A 15 26.30 5.02 -0.92
CA ALA A 15 27.27 5.99 -0.41
C ALA A 15 27.00 7.41 -0.92
N ASP A 16 26.76 7.54 -2.22
CA ASP A 16 26.43 8.82 -2.86
C ASP A 16 25.05 9.32 -2.45
N LYS A 17 24.09 8.41 -2.23
CA LYS A 17 22.77 8.78 -1.72
C LYS A 17 22.87 9.37 -0.32
N LEU A 18 23.57 8.73 0.61
CA LEU A 18 23.75 9.23 1.97
C LEU A 18 24.48 10.58 1.98
N ARG A 19 25.52 10.75 1.16
CA ARG A 19 26.20 12.03 0.98
C ARG A 19 25.24 13.13 0.53
N ARG A 20 24.52 12.92 -0.57
CA ARG A 20 23.58 13.94 -1.08
C ARG A 20 22.49 14.28 -0.06
N THR A 21 21.95 13.27 0.64
CA THR A 21 20.94 13.49 1.68
C THR A 21 21.51 14.29 2.85
N ALA A 22 22.70 13.97 3.35
CA ALA A 22 23.34 14.70 4.44
C ALA A 22 23.59 16.16 4.06
N PHE A 23 24.15 16.42 2.87
CA PHE A 23 24.35 17.79 2.37
C PHE A 23 23.03 18.56 2.23
N ALA A 24 21.95 17.89 1.81
CA ALA A 24 20.64 18.52 1.70
C ALA A 24 20.04 18.87 3.07
N GLN A 25 20.14 17.98 4.05
CA GLN A 25 19.64 18.21 5.40
C GLN A 25 20.45 19.27 6.16
N LEU A 26 21.77 19.34 5.93
CA LEU A 26 22.68 20.25 6.62
C LEU A 26 22.86 21.62 5.94
N ARG A 27 22.03 21.96 4.93
CA ARG A 27 22.12 23.25 4.22
C ARG A 27 22.07 24.46 5.15
N GLY A 28 21.27 24.41 6.21
CA GLY A 28 21.18 25.48 7.21
C GLY A 28 22.49 25.63 7.99
N ALA A 29 22.96 24.54 8.61
CA ALA A 29 24.20 24.51 9.37
C ALA A 29 25.44 24.91 8.55
N LEU A 30 25.46 24.58 7.25
CA LEU A 30 26.50 25.00 6.32
C LEU A 30 26.48 26.53 6.08
N LYS A 31 25.30 27.13 5.95
CA LYS A 31 25.15 28.59 5.77
C LYS A 31 25.54 29.36 7.03
N GLU A 32 25.21 28.81 8.19
CA GLU A 32 25.52 29.40 9.51
C GLU A 32 26.98 29.19 9.92
N GLY A 33 27.77 28.42 9.15
CA GLY A 33 29.17 28.14 9.45
C GLY A 33 29.38 27.20 10.64
N ILE A 34 28.33 26.53 11.11
CA ILE A 34 28.41 25.53 12.20
C ILE A 34 29.26 24.34 11.75
N ILE A 35 29.16 23.96 10.47
CA ILE A 35 29.93 22.87 9.86
C ILE A 35 30.34 23.25 8.43
N LYS A 36 31.49 22.77 7.97
CA LYS A 36 32.03 23.00 6.64
C LYS A 36 31.67 21.85 5.68
N PRO A 37 31.64 22.11 4.35
CA PRO A 37 31.42 21.05 3.36
C PRO A 37 32.39 19.87 3.48
N SER A 38 33.67 20.13 3.77
CA SER A 38 34.70 19.10 3.95
C SER A 38 34.43 18.22 5.17
N GLU A 39 33.92 18.80 6.27
CA GLU A 39 33.57 18.09 7.49
C GLU A 39 32.36 17.18 7.25
N VAL A 40 31.31 17.69 6.59
CA VAL A 40 30.16 16.85 6.18
C VAL A 40 30.61 15.65 5.34
N ALA A 41 31.47 15.89 4.34
CA ALA A 41 32.00 14.82 3.50
C ALA A 41 32.80 13.79 4.31
N PHE A 42 33.62 14.24 5.26
CA PHE A 42 34.41 13.38 6.13
C PHE A 42 33.52 12.49 7.01
N TYR A 43 32.55 13.05 7.74
CA TYR A 43 31.70 12.27 8.64
C TYR A 43 30.77 11.32 7.90
N VAL A 44 30.29 11.68 6.70
CA VAL A 44 29.57 10.74 5.84
C VAL A 44 30.47 9.61 5.36
N ALA A 45 31.74 9.89 5.02
CA ALA A 45 32.68 8.84 4.63
C ALA A 45 32.94 7.85 5.79
N GLN A 46 33.00 8.32 7.03
CA GLN A 46 33.10 7.44 8.20
C GLN A 46 31.88 6.53 8.36
N LEU A 47 30.67 7.10 8.22
CA LEU A 47 29.44 6.30 8.21
C LEU A 47 29.46 5.26 7.07
N ASN A 48 29.84 5.66 5.86
CA ASN A 48 29.94 4.76 4.71
C ASN A 48 30.96 3.64 4.93
N LYS A 49 32.04 3.87 5.67
CA LYS A 49 33.01 2.81 6.02
C LYS A 49 32.37 1.74 6.91
N VAL A 50 31.57 2.15 7.90
CA VAL A 50 30.81 1.23 8.75
C VAL A 50 29.80 0.44 7.91
N LEU A 51 29.05 1.14 7.07
CA LEU A 51 28.05 0.53 6.19
C LEU A 51 28.67 -0.40 5.15
N TYR A 52 29.86 -0.10 4.64
CA TYR A 52 30.59 -1.00 3.75
C TYR A 52 30.86 -2.34 4.43
N ARG A 53 31.36 -2.32 5.67
CA ARG A 53 31.58 -3.54 6.42
C ARG A 53 30.27 -4.33 6.59
N VAL A 54 29.21 -3.66 7.02
CA VAL A 54 27.90 -4.30 7.20
C VAL A 54 27.39 -4.91 5.90
N PHE A 55 27.36 -4.15 4.80
CA PHE A 55 26.79 -4.60 3.54
C PHE A 55 27.66 -5.61 2.82
N VAL A 56 28.95 -5.36 2.69
CA VAL A 56 29.85 -6.14 1.82
C VAL A 56 30.52 -7.27 2.57
N ASP A 57 30.98 -7.04 3.80
CA ASP A 57 31.77 -8.02 4.54
C ASP A 57 30.87 -8.99 5.31
N GLU A 58 29.87 -8.46 6.01
CA GLU A 58 29.02 -9.24 6.91
C GLU A 58 27.77 -9.80 6.20
N LEU A 59 27.01 -8.95 5.49
CA LEU A 59 25.73 -9.35 4.86
C LEU A 59 25.85 -9.87 3.43
N ARG A 60 27.01 -9.67 2.79
CA ARG A 60 27.29 -10.09 1.40
C ARG A 60 26.22 -9.59 0.41
N ILE A 61 25.86 -8.32 0.53
CA ILE A 61 24.90 -7.63 -0.34
C ILE A 61 25.56 -7.35 -1.69
N ASP A 62 24.87 -7.74 -2.76
CA ASP A 62 25.32 -7.50 -4.12
C ASP A 62 25.04 -6.07 -4.55
N LYS A 63 25.82 -5.57 -5.52
CA LYS A 63 25.68 -4.19 -6.01
C LYS A 63 24.28 -3.89 -6.56
N GLY A 64 23.59 -4.91 -7.08
CA GLY A 64 22.24 -4.81 -7.66
C GLY A 64 21.10 -4.97 -6.65
N ASP A 65 21.41 -5.33 -5.41
CA ASP A 65 20.42 -5.38 -4.34
C ASP A 65 19.95 -3.98 -3.96
N VAL A 66 18.88 -3.89 -3.19
CA VAL A 66 18.35 -2.63 -2.66
C VAL A 66 18.55 -2.58 -1.15
N VAL A 67 18.97 -1.44 -0.63
CA VAL A 67 19.12 -1.19 0.81
C VAL A 67 18.37 0.07 1.23
N ARG A 68 18.03 0.14 2.51
CA ARG A 68 17.52 1.34 3.18
C ARG A 68 18.25 1.54 4.49
N VAL A 69 18.83 2.72 4.67
CA VAL A 69 19.58 3.11 5.87
C VAL A 69 18.87 4.27 6.54
N THR A 70 18.68 4.14 7.85
CA THR A 70 18.16 5.19 8.73
C THR A 70 19.08 5.32 9.95
N ILE A 71 19.50 6.53 10.27
CA ILE A 71 20.32 6.79 11.46
C ILE A 71 20.10 8.21 11.97
N ASP A 72 19.99 8.38 13.28
CA ASP A 72 19.89 9.68 13.92
C ASP A 72 21.27 10.31 14.14
N TYR A 73 21.30 11.64 14.18
CA TYR A 73 22.54 12.38 14.42
C TYR A 73 22.33 13.69 15.16
N GLU A 74 23.43 14.21 15.70
CA GLU A 74 23.52 15.56 16.24
C GLU A 74 24.61 16.34 15.48
N VAL A 75 24.37 17.63 15.26
CA VAL A 75 25.36 18.53 14.67
C VAL A 75 25.99 19.32 15.79
N LYS A 76 27.31 19.21 15.90
CA LYS A 76 28.15 20.03 16.78
C LYS A 76 29.02 20.94 15.93
N PRO A 77 29.58 22.04 16.49
CA PRO A 77 30.54 22.86 15.75
C PRO A 77 31.67 22.00 15.17
N GLY A 78 31.77 21.96 13.84
CA GLY A 78 32.75 21.19 13.09
C GLY A 78 32.54 19.67 13.03
N ALA A 79 31.42 19.13 13.54
CA ALA A 79 31.23 17.69 13.67
C ALA A 79 29.79 17.19 13.47
N ILE A 80 29.67 15.96 12.96
CA ILE A 80 28.43 15.18 12.97
C ILE A 80 28.64 14.00 13.92
N GLU A 81 27.81 13.91 14.95
CA GLU A 81 27.79 12.78 15.85
C GLU A 81 26.67 11.82 15.45
N TRP A 82 27.06 10.67 14.87
CA TRP A 82 26.14 9.59 14.52
C TRP A 82 25.72 8.80 15.76
N LYS A 83 24.42 8.61 15.96
CA LYS A 83 23.88 7.79 17.05
C LYS A 83 23.72 6.35 16.57
N PHE A 84 24.78 5.56 16.66
CA PHE A 84 24.83 4.21 16.07
C PHE A 84 23.84 3.22 16.70
N ASP A 85 23.40 3.45 17.93
CA ASP A 85 22.32 2.73 18.59
C ASP A 85 20.96 2.87 17.87
N THR A 86 20.79 3.93 17.07
CA THR A 86 19.60 4.17 16.24
C THR A 86 19.73 3.65 14.81
N LEU A 87 20.88 3.09 14.43
CA LEU A 87 21.14 2.62 13.07
C LEU A 87 20.18 1.48 12.71
N ARG A 88 19.31 1.73 11.73
CA ARG A 88 18.41 0.74 11.14
C ARG A 88 18.77 0.52 9.67
N ILE A 89 18.90 -0.75 9.31
CA ILE A 89 19.22 -1.19 7.96
C ILE A 89 18.16 -2.19 7.50
N GLU A 90 17.69 -2.02 6.28
CA GLU A 90 16.88 -3.00 5.56
C GLU A 90 17.58 -3.35 4.25
N ALA A 91 17.54 -4.63 3.87
CA ALA A 91 18.17 -5.14 2.66
C ALA A 91 17.20 -6.04 1.90
N PHE A 92 17.14 -5.85 0.59
CA PHE A 92 16.27 -6.56 -0.34
C PHE A 92 17.14 -7.16 -1.43
N ARG A 93 17.19 -8.49 -1.49
CA ARG A 93 17.97 -9.20 -2.49
C ARG A 93 17.24 -9.20 -3.82
N ARG A 94 17.98 -8.93 -4.90
CA ARG A 94 17.45 -9.01 -6.26
C ARG A 94 17.19 -10.48 -6.61
N LEU A 95 16.05 -10.76 -7.21
CA LEU A 95 15.79 -12.08 -7.82
C LEU A 95 16.66 -12.23 -9.08
N PRO A 96 17.20 -13.42 -9.36
CA PRO A 96 17.95 -13.69 -10.59
C PRO A 96 17.15 -13.35 -11.85
N ASP A 97 17.83 -12.82 -12.86
CA ASP A 97 17.18 -12.39 -14.11
C ASP A 97 16.57 -13.57 -14.87
N GLU A 98 17.18 -14.75 -14.78
CA GLU A 98 16.67 -15.98 -15.37
C GLU A 98 15.32 -16.37 -14.77
N GLN A 99 15.18 -16.26 -13.44
CA GLN A 99 13.93 -16.55 -12.74
C GLN A 99 12.83 -15.57 -13.14
N ILE A 100 13.16 -14.28 -13.25
CA ILE A 100 12.22 -13.25 -13.71
C ILE A 100 11.79 -13.53 -15.15
N LYS A 101 12.75 -13.86 -16.02
CA LYS A 101 12.51 -14.13 -17.43
C LYS A 101 11.59 -15.34 -17.64
N GLU A 102 11.82 -16.44 -16.93
CA GLU A 102 10.97 -17.64 -17.02
C GLU A 102 9.50 -17.31 -16.71
N VAL A 103 9.25 -16.52 -15.66
CA VAL A 103 7.90 -16.08 -15.30
C VAL A 103 7.33 -15.12 -16.35
N LEU A 104 8.12 -14.17 -16.82
CA LEU A 104 7.68 -13.21 -17.84
C LEU A 104 7.31 -13.89 -19.15
N ASP A 105 8.15 -14.78 -19.67
CA ASP A 105 7.90 -15.49 -20.93
C ASP A 105 6.57 -16.26 -20.88
N ARG A 106 6.25 -16.85 -19.71
CA ARG A 106 4.96 -17.51 -19.48
C ARG A 106 3.79 -16.52 -19.42
N VAL A 107 3.90 -15.44 -18.65
CA VAL A 107 2.76 -14.53 -18.39
C VAL A 107 2.48 -13.61 -19.58
N VAL A 108 3.52 -13.12 -20.26
CA VAL A 108 3.38 -12.17 -21.38
C VAL A 108 2.62 -12.80 -22.55
N THR A 109 2.81 -14.10 -22.82
CA THR A 109 2.05 -14.80 -23.87
C THR A 109 0.54 -14.85 -23.58
N GLN A 110 0.14 -14.69 -22.32
CA GLN A 110 -1.24 -14.68 -21.87
C GLN A 110 -1.76 -13.27 -21.58
N ALA A 111 -0.95 -12.22 -21.80
CA ALA A 111 -1.27 -10.86 -21.34
C ALA A 111 -2.61 -10.34 -21.90
N GLY A 112 -2.88 -10.54 -23.19
CA GLY A 112 -4.16 -10.15 -23.80
C GLY A 112 -5.35 -10.83 -23.11
N ALA A 113 -5.27 -12.14 -22.91
CA ALA A 113 -6.31 -12.91 -22.22
C ALA A 113 -6.48 -12.48 -20.75
N ILE A 114 -5.39 -12.16 -20.04
CA ILE A 114 -5.44 -11.66 -18.65
C ILE A 114 -6.13 -10.30 -18.58
N MET A 115 -5.85 -9.41 -19.54
CA MET A 115 -6.46 -8.08 -19.58
C MET A 115 -7.95 -8.13 -19.95
N GLU A 116 -8.35 -9.06 -20.82
CA GLU A 116 -9.74 -9.26 -21.21
C GLU A 116 -10.55 -10.07 -20.19
N ALA A 117 -9.88 -10.88 -19.36
CA ALA A 117 -10.54 -11.68 -18.35
C ALA A 117 -11.27 -10.81 -17.32
N ALA A 118 -12.55 -11.09 -17.14
CA ALA A 118 -13.35 -10.51 -16.08
C ALA A 118 -12.75 -10.85 -14.70
N VAL A 119 -12.64 -9.85 -13.83
CA VAL A 119 -12.24 -10.10 -12.45
C VAL A 119 -13.37 -10.82 -11.74
N GLN A 120 -13.11 -12.07 -11.33
CA GLN A 120 -14.08 -12.88 -10.61
C GLN A 120 -13.97 -12.62 -9.11
N TYR A 121 -14.78 -11.69 -8.62
CA TYR A 121 -14.97 -11.53 -7.19
C TYR A 121 -16.06 -12.49 -6.70
N SER A 122 -15.84 -13.08 -5.52
CA SER A 122 -16.94 -13.60 -4.72
C SER A 122 -17.48 -12.49 -3.81
N ILE A 123 -18.76 -12.61 -3.46
CA ILE A 123 -19.49 -11.64 -2.65
C ILE A 123 -20.05 -12.36 -1.44
N GLU A 124 -20.08 -11.73 -0.29
CA GLU A 124 -20.67 -12.27 0.95
C GLU A 124 -21.43 -11.16 1.67
N LYS A 125 -22.71 -11.39 2.02
CA LYS A 125 -23.46 -10.45 2.86
C LYS A 125 -22.91 -10.52 4.28
N VAL A 126 -22.51 -9.38 4.84
CA VAL A 126 -21.94 -9.31 6.21
C VAL A 126 -22.83 -8.55 7.19
N GLY A 127 -23.86 -7.86 6.71
CA GLY A 127 -24.80 -7.16 7.58
C GLY A 127 -25.84 -6.36 6.81
N GLU A 128 -26.70 -5.71 7.57
CA GLU A 128 -27.73 -4.80 7.09
C GLU A 128 -27.83 -3.63 8.06
N THR A 129 -27.73 -2.40 7.58
CA THR A 129 -27.79 -1.20 8.43
C THR A 129 -29.18 -0.97 9.00
N ALA A 130 -29.30 -0.17 10.06
CA ALA A 130 -30.59 0.18 10.66
C ALA A 130 -31.58 0.84 9.67
N ASP A 131 -31.07 1.53 8.65
CA ASP A 131 -31.83 2.10 7.53
C ASP A 131 -32.08 1.13 6.36
N GLY A 132 -31.69 -0.15 6.50
CA GLY A 132 -31.96 -1.22 5.55
C GLY A 132 -30.92 -1.39 4.43
N ASP A 133 -29.80 -0.65 4.47
CA ASP A 133 -28.73 -0.81 3.48
C ASP A 133 -28.00 -2.14 3.71
N GLN A 134 -27.91 -2.98 2.69
CA GLN A 134 -27.24 -4.26 2.76
C GLN A 134 -25.75 -4.09 2.48
N ILE A 135 -24.92 -4.63 3.39
CA ILE A 135 -23.46 -4.56 3.29
C ILE A 135 -22.91 -5.89 2.81
N PHE A 136 -22.10 -5.83 1.76
CA PHE A 136 -21.46 -6.99 1.16
C PHE A 136 -19.95 -6.82 1.11
N MET A 137 -19.22 -7.90 1.39
CA MET A 137 -17.78 -7.96 1.23
C MET A 137 -17.42 -8.59 -0.11
N LEU A 138 -16.46 -7.99 -0.81
CA LEU A 138 -15.86 -8.55 -2.02
C LEU A 138 -14.58 -9.29 -1.66
N LYS A 139 -14.45 -10.51 -2.17
CA LYS A 139 -13.25 -11.33 -2.04
C LYS A 139 -12.66 -11.69 -3.40
N LEU A 140 -11.34 -11.67 -3.49
CA LEU A 140 -10.57 -12.16 -4.64
C LEU A 140 -9.77 -13.38 -4.19
N GLY A 141 -10.26 -14.57 -4.55
CA GLY A 141 -9.89 -15.81 -3.87
C GLY A 141 -10.34 -15.76 -2.41
N GLU A 142 -9.44 -16.04 -1.47
CA GLU A 142 -9.71 -16.00 -0.03
C GLU A 142 -9.54 -14.61 0.62
N ARG A 143 -9.05 -13.63 -0.14
CA ARG A 143 -8.69 -12.31 0.40
C ARG A 143 -9.88 -11.36 0.30
N GLU A 144 -10.27 -10.76 1.40
CA GLU A 144 -11.15 -9.59 1.39
C GLU A 144 -10.43 -8.41 0.76
N VAL A 145 -11.00 -7.87 -0.31
CA VAL A 145 -10.39 -6.81 -1.10
C VAL A 145 -11.30 -5.61 -1.28
N GLY A 146 -12.57 -5.69 -0.90
CA GLY A 146 -13.52 -4.62 -1.14
C GLY A 146 -14.82 -4.76 -0.36
N ALA A 147 -15.70 -3.77 -0.49
CA ALA A 147 -17.06 -3.83 0.03
C ALA A 147 -18.05 -3.09 -0.90
N PHE A 148 -19.32 -3.51 -0.86
CA PHE A 148 -20.48 -2.81 -1.42
C PHE A 148 -21.46 -2.46 -0.32
N GLU A 149 -22.06 -1.29 -0.46
CA GLU A 149 -23.23 -0.82 0.27
C GLU A 149 -24.37 -0.67 -0.74
N VAL A 150 -25.40 -1.48 -0.56
CA VAL A 150 -26.52 -1.58 -1.49
C VAL A 150 -27.82 -1.20 -0.80
N ILE A 151 -28.56 -0.28 -1.41
CA ILE A 151 -29.86 0.19 -0.92
C ILE A 151 -30.94 -0.61 -1.66
N PRO A 152 -31.63 -1.57 -1.02
CA PRO A 152 -32.84 -2.14 -1.56
C PRO A 152 -33.94 -1.07 -1.55
N VAL A 153 -34.61 -0.87 -2.68
CA VAL A 153 -35.74 0.08 -2.79
C VAL A 153 -37.07 -0.67 -2.63
N ASP A 154 -37.21 -1.77 -3.36
CA ASP A 154 -38.35 -2.67 -3.30
C ASP A 154 -37.92 -4.06 -3.83
N GLN A 155 -38.88 -4.95 -4.12
CA GLN A 155 -38.60 -6.28 -4.65
C GLN A 155 -38.09 -6.28 -6.11
N GLU A 156 -38.22 -5.17 -6.82
CA GLU A 156 -37.85 -5.00 -8.22
C GLU A 156 -36.53 -4.25 -8.39
N LEU A 157 -36.13 -3.44 -7.40
CA LEU A 157 -35.08 -2.45 -7.54
C LEU A 157 -34.17 -2.35 -6.31
N ALA A 158 -32.85 -2.28 -6.57
CA ALA A 158 -31.85 -1.82 -5.62
C ALA A 158 -30.82 -0.90 -6.29
N TYR A 159 -30.01 -0.21 -5.48
CA TYR A 159 -28.89 0.59 -5.95
C TYR A 159 -27.61 0.25 -5.21
N ILE A 160 -26.52 0.04 -5.94
CA ILE A 160 -25.18 0.16 -5.36
C ILE A 160 -24.97 1.64 -5.08
N LYS A 161 -25.11 2.04 -3.81
CA LYS A 161 -24.87 3.42 -3.38
C LYS A 161 -23.39 3.71 -3.48
N LYS A 162 -22.58 2.82 -2.92
CA LYS A 162 -21.12 2.92 -2.88
C LYS A 162 -20.48 1.55 -2.85
N GLY A 163 -19.35 1.44 -3.52
CA GLY A 163 -18.57 0.23 -3.59
C GLY A 163 -17.12 0.55 -3.86
N ALA A 164 -16.21 -0.27 -3.36
CA ALA A 164 -14.80 -0.14 -3.65
C ALA A 164 -14.08 -1.49 -3.54
N ALA A 165 -13.00 -1.64 -4.30
CA ALA A 165 -12.06 -2.75 -4.20
C ALA A 165 -10.62 -2.24 -4.30
N LEU A 166 -9.68 -2.91 -3.64
CA LEU A 166 -8.24 -2.60 -3.65
C LEU A 166 -7.47 -3.39 -4.70
N GLU A 167 -7.95 -4.58 -5.03
CA GLU A 167 -7.26 -5.53 -5.89
C GLU A 167 -8.22 -6.09 -6.95
N PRO A 168 -7.73 -6.39 -8.18
CA PRO A 168 -6.34 -6.27 -8.62
C PRO A 168 -5.90 -4.81 -8.85
N SER A 169 -6.86 -3.90 -8.97
CA SER A 169 -6.61 -2.46 -9.11
C SER A 169 -7.59 -1.69 -8.22
N PRO A 170 -7.14 -0.64 -7.49
CA PRO A 170 -8.03 0.18 -6.69
C PRO A 170 -9.10 0.86 -7.54
N MET A 171 -10.37 0.65 -7.16
CA MET A 171 -11.51 1.19 -7.89
C MET A 171 -12.68 1.54 -6.98
N ILE A 172 -13.54 2.43 -7.47
CA ILE A 172 -14.78 2.84 -6.84
C ILE A 172 -15.94 2.66 -7.83
N VAL A 173 -17.06 2.15 -7.31
CA VAL A 173 -18.32 1.94 -8.01
C VAL A 173 -19.40 2.68 -7.25
N GLU A 174 -20.19 3.53 -7.92
CA GLU A 174 -21.23 4.33 -7.27
C GLU A 174 -22.46 4.45 -8.16
N LYS A 175 -23.63 4.57 -7.53
CA LYS A 175 -24.91 4.88 -8.17
C LYS A 175 -25.29 3.93 -9.31
N ILE A 176 -24.98 2.65 -9.16
CA ILE A 176 -25.39 1.63 -10.13
C ILE A 176 -26.77 1.09 -9.78
N LYS A 177 -27.67 1.08 -10.76
CA LYS A 177 -29.02 0.51 -10.64
C LYS A 177 -28.97 -1.01 -10.79
N LEU A 178 -29.65 -1.73 -9.90
CA LEU A 178 -29.82 -3.18 -9.92
C LEU A 178 -31.29 -3.53 -10.15
N ALA A 179 -31.59 -4.22 -11.25
CA ALA A 179 -32.91 -4.80 -11.48
C ALA A 179 -33.00 -6.15 -10.76
N LEU A 180 -33.76 -6.21 -9.66
CA LEU A 180 -33.90 -7.41 -8.85
C LEU A 180 -34.86 -8.42 -9.47
N ASN A 181 -35.98 -7.95 -10.01
CA ASN A 181 -37.04 -8.80 -10.58
C ASN A 181 -37.48 -9.91 -9.60
N GLY A 182 -37.69 -9.55 -8.32
CA GLY A 182 -38.04 -10.48 -7.24
C GLY A 182 -36.90 -11.36 -6.72
N ARG A 183 -35.68 -11.23 -7.24
CA ARG A 183 -34.50 -12.00 -6.80
C ARG A 183 -33.76 -11.30 -5.66
N ARG A 184 -32.95 -12.07 -4.92
CA ARG A 184 -32.13 -11.52 -3.83
C ARG A 184 -31.05 -10.61 -4.40
N VAL A 185 -30.76 -9.52 -3.69
CA VAL A 185 -29.70 -8.56 -4.04
C VAL A 185 -28.36 -9.26 -4.27
N GLU A 186 -28.02 -10.22 -3.40
CA GLU A 186 -26.77 -10.98 -3.47
C GLU A 186 -26.60 -11.71 -4.81
N ASP A 187 -27.66 -12.37 -5.29
CA ASP A 187 -27.64 -13.15 -6.53
C ASP A 187 -27.43 -12.22 -7.74
N VAL A 188 -28.14 -11.08 -7.75
CA VAL A 188 -28.06 -10.08 -8.81
C VAL A 188 -26.71 -9.38 -8.83
N LEU A 189 -26.14 -9.08 -7.65
CA LEU A 189 -24.80 -8.54 -7.53
C LEU A 189 -23.75 -9.48 -8.12
N ARG A 190 -23.81 -10.79 -7.78
CA ARG A 190 -22.88 -11.79 -8.30
C ARG A 190 -22.94 -11.90 -9.83
N GLU A 191 -24.14 -11.91 -10.40
CA GLU A 191 -24.35 -12.02 -11.85
C GLU A 191 -23.80 -10.81 -12.62
N ASN A 192 -23.80 -9.62 -12.01
CA ASN A 192 -23.49 -8.36 -12.71
C ASN A 192 -22.16 -7.74 -12.30
N ILE A 193 -21.39 -8.40 -11.43
CA ILE A 193 -20.14 -7.83 -10.89
C ILE A 193 -19.14 -7.43 -11.98
N GLU A 194 -19.05 -8.22 -13.05
CA GLU A 194 -18.22 -7.87 -14.21
C GLU A 194 -18.63 -6.53 -14.83
N ALA A 195 -19.94 -6.31 -15.02
CA ALA A 195 -20.45 -5.08 -15.62
C ALA A 195 -20.14 -3.85 -14.74
N PHE A 196 -20.23 -3.99 -13.41
CA PHE A 196 -19.98 -2.91 -12.45
C PHE A 196 -18.51 -2.56 -12.36
N THR A 197 -17.64 -3.57 -12.39
CA THR A 197 -16.19 -3.39 -12.34
C THR A 197 -15.66 -2.79 -13.64
N ARG A 198 -16.29 -3.09 -14.79
CA ARG A 198 -15.96 -2.49 -16.08
C ARG A 198 -16.26 -0.99 -16.16
N SER A 199 -17.32 -0.54 -15.50
CA SER A 199 -17.69 0.89 -15.43
C SER A 199 -17.13 1.61 -14.20
N ALA A 200 -16.31 0.92 -13.40
CA ALA A 200 -15.73 1.47 -12.20
C ALA A 200 -14.74 2.61 -12.50
N ARG A 201 -14.63 3.54 -11.57
CA ARG A 201 -13.62 4.59 -11.59
C ARG A 201 -12.36 4.07 -10.91
N TYR A 202 -11.25 3.97 -11.65
CA TYR A 202 -9.95 3.65 -11.07
C TYR A 202 -9.39 4.84 -10.28
N VAL A 203 -8.91 4.56 -9.07
CA VAL A 203 -8.52 5.59 -8.09
C VAL A 203 -7.20 5.23 -7.40
N SER A 204 -6.73 6.09 -6.49
CA SER A 204 -5.62 5.73 -5.63
C SER A 204 -6.04 4.65 -4.61
N ARG A 205 -5.05 3.91 -4.10
CA ARG A 205 -5.29 2.94 -3.03
C ARG A 205 -5.89 3.60 -1.79
N GLU A 206 -5.37 4.75 -1.37
CA GLU A 206 -5.88 5.45 -0.18
C GLU A 206 -7.33 5.92 -0.36
N GLU A 207 -7.73 6.30 -1.58
CA GLU A 207 -9.11 6.69 -1.86
C GLU A 207 -10.06 5.50 -1.74
N ALA A 208 -9.71 4.36 -2.33
CA ALA A 208 -10.49 3.13 -2.23
C ALA A 208 -10.56 2.59 -0.78
N GLU A 209 -9.45 2.61 -0.04
CA GLU A 209 -9.39 2.18 1.37
C GLU A 209 -10.37 2.97 2.23
N LYS A 210 -10.40 4.31 2.09
CA LYS A 210 -11.35 5.15 2.83
C LYS A 210 -12.81 4.77 2.59
N ILE A 211 -13.16 4.38 1.37
CA ILE A 211 -14.52 3.95 1.05
C ILE A 211 -14.83 2.60 1.69
N ILE A 212 -13.90 1.65 1.62
CA ILE A 212 -14.07 0.33 2.23
C ILE A 212 -14.20 0.46 3.74
N GLU A 213 -13.36 1.27 4.40
CA GLU A 213 -13.43 1.52 5.83
C GLU A 213 -14.75 2.17 6.23
N TYR A 214 -15.23 3.15 5.46
CA TYR A 214 -16.54 3.75 5.66
C TYR A 214 -17.67 2.71 5.61
N ILE A 215 -17.68 1.85 4.58
CA ILE A 215 -18.71 0.80 4.42
C ILE A 215 -18.62 -0.22 5.56
N LYS A 216 -17.41 -0.65 5.94
CA LYS A 216 -17.18 -1.59 7.06
C LYS A 216 -17.62 -1.01 8.40
N ALA A 217 -17.38 0.27 8.64
CA ALA A 217 -17.83 0.94 9.86
C ALA A 217 -19.36 0.89 9.99
N ARG A 218 -20.09 1.12 8.89
CA ARG A 218 -21.56 0.99 8.88
C ARG A 218 -22.04 -0.42 9.22
N ALA A 219 -21.34 -1.46 8.78
CA ALA A 219 -21.67 -2.84 9.16
C ALA A 219 -21.43 -3.13 10.66
N ALA A 220 -20.37 -2.55 11.24
CA ALA A 220 -20.01 -2.78 12.63
C ALA A 220 -20.90 -2.04 13.65
N GLU A 221 -21.53 -0.93 13.25
CA GLU A 221 -22.53 -0.24 14.08
C GLU A 221 -23.75 -1.13 14.34
N VAL A 222 -24.18 -1.89 13.33
CA VAL A 222 -25.32 -2.84 13.42
C VAL A 222 -25.03 -3.99 14.36
N ALA A 223 -23.87 -4.63 14.21
CA ALA A 223 -23.49 -5.79 15.02
C ALA A 223 -23.38 -5.46 16.52
N LYS A 224 -23.23 -4.17 16.88
CA LYS A 224 -23.23 -3.72 18.28
C LYS A 224 -24.63 -3.45 18.81
N GLU A 225 -25.56 -2.98 17.97
CA GLU A 225 -26.95 -2.76 18.37
C GLU A 225 -27.68 -4.09 18.63
N GLU A 226 -27.46 -5.11 17.79
CA GLU A 226 -28.05 -6.44 17.98
C GLU A 226 -27.61 -7.12 19.29
N VAL A 227 -26.33 -6.97 19.68
CA VAL A 227 -25.81 -7.56 20.94
C VAL A 227 -26.37 -6.85 22.18
N VAL A 228 -26.66 -5.55 22.09
CA VAL A 228 -27.24 -4.78 23.21
C VAL A 228 -28.73 -5.09 23.38
N GLU A 229 -29.45 -5.38 22.30
CA GLU A 229 -30.86 -5.81 22.37
C GLU A 229 -31.05 -7.24 22.89
N GLU A 230 -30.09 -8.15 22.67
CA GLU A 230 -30.16 -9.52 23.22
C GLU A 230 -29.81 -9.61 24.72
N GLU A 231 -29.15 -8.61 25.29
CA GLU A 231 -28.75 -8.56 26.71
C GLU A 231 -29.69 -7.72 27.62
N GLY A 232 -30.77 -7.14 27.07
CA GLY A 232 -31.74 -6.28 27.78
C GLY A 232 -33.08 -6.94 28.08
#